data_AF-A0A1J4JMP6-F1
#
_entry.id   AF-A0A1J4JMP6-F1
#
_cell.length_a   1.000
_cell.length_b   1.000
_cell.length_c   1.000
_cell.angle_alpha   90.00
_cell.angle_beta   90.00
_cell.angle_gamma   90.00
#
_symmetry.space_group_name_H-M   'P 1'
#
loop_
_entity.id
_entity.type
_entity.pdbx_description
1 polymer ?
#
loop_
_entity_poly.entity_id
_entity_poly.type
_entity_poly.pdbx_seq_one_letter_code
_entity_poly.pdbx_strand_id
1 'polypeptide(L)'
;MEIENDFDGYFEATEQSFAAEKEEMLYKIDGLGALWETAVKLDEEAIMKCHELMKLKKILSKGHLQILRTREEALIMELKNAQLRFQVRQLQSEIFRLLPYSHSYVPSTEYHMSLDQNLYRETAKIQVEADPEHLKDLEYIHAKWANLCQIQKEVFDEEIKKQQEDSDQWNKFALDFESQNHDAHRTIDAQLGEITRKLVDLKSTNDDLVSTKTDQLESLERKLKRLKGRAESTLSSLSEKSIQERSKARVDASQQCNIVRGRVREIERKNLARFSAMKEKDNELQERELSLLRANEGLNEKVRKLNQKNNGLAAEGNARIRKLEEQLNAVISAAAAIEDCTDIEEHRIIEAVSTAVGKHARSAMKVEKIYQEIGRMNNRLEQMANVYDVRI
;
A
#
# COMPACT_ATOMS: atom_id res chain seq x y z
N MET A 1 -6.34 -0.96 -12.43
CA MET A 1 -4.96 -1.46 -12.52
C MET A 1 -4.19 -0.62 -11.53
N GLU A 2 -4.23 -1.07 -10.28
CA GLU A 2 -3.60 -0.40 -9.15
C GLU A 2 -2.09 -0.58 -9.32
N ILE A 3 -1.38 0.54 -9.46
CA ILE A 3 0.07 0.57 -9.30
C ILE A 3 0.28 0.57 -7.78
N GLU A 4 0.18 -0.61 -7.19
CA GLU A 4 0.63 -0.85 -5.82
C GLU A 4 2.15 -0.72 -5.78
N ASN A 5 2.64 -0.02 -4.76
CA ASN A 5 3.98 0.52 -4.66
C ASN A 5 5.08 -0.56 -4.74
N ASP A 6 5.89 -0.50 -5.79
CA ASP A 6 7.14 -1.25 -5.98
C ASP A 6 8.31 -0.72 -5.11
N PHE A 7 8.02 0.19 -4.19
CA PHE A 7 9.01 0.82 -3.31
C PHE A 7 9.53 -0.10 -2.21
N ASP A 8 8.66 -0.96 -1.66
CA ASP A 8 9.06 -1.92 -0.63
C ASP A 8 9.99 -3.00 -1.22
N GLY A 9 9.71 -3.46 -2.45
CA GLY A 9 10.59 -4.38 -3.18
C GLY A 9 11.95 -3.76 -3.51
N TYR A 10 11.99 -2.46 -3.85
CA TYR A 10 13.25 -1.75 -4.04
C TYR A 10 14.07 -1.64 -2.74
N PHE A 11 13.43 -1.30 -1.61
CA PHE A 11 14.12 -1.22 -0.32
C PHE A 11 14.65 -2.59 0.13
N GLU A 12 13.85 -3.64 0.00
CA GLU A 12 14.23 -5.00 0.39
C GLU A 12 15.38 -5.54 -0.50
N ALA A 13 15.34 -5.26 -1.81
CA ALA A 13 16.44 -5.59 -2.73
C ALA A 13 17.72 -4.81 -2.41
N THR A 14 17.60 -3.54 -1.98
CA THR A 14 18.75 -2.71 -1.61
C THR A 14 19.37 -3.19 -0.29
N GLU A 15 18.55 -3.55 0.69
CA GLU A 15 19.00 -4.11 1.97
C GLU A 15 19.70 -5.46 1.78
N GLN A 16 19.14 -6.34 0.94
CA GLN A 16 19.77 -7.61 0.57
C GLN A 16 21.11 -7.40 -0.16
N SER A 17 21.21 -6.39 -1.05
CA SER A 17 22.46 -6.06 -1.72
C SER A 17 23.55 -5.61 -0.74
N PHE A 18 23.21 -4.76 0.24
CA PHE A 18 24.15 -4.33 1.27
C PHE A 18 24.56 -5.47 2.21
N ALA A 19 23.62 -6.36 2.55
CA ALA A 19 23.91 -7.55 3.34
C ALA A 19 24.88 -8.49 2.59
N ALA A 20 24.65 -8.73 1.30
CA ALA A 20 25.52 -9.55 0.46
C ALA A 20 26.92 -8.94 0.30
N GLU A 21 27.02 -7.63 0.09
CA GLU A 21 28.31 -6.93 -0.01
C GLU A 21 29.10 -7.00 1.30
N LYS A 22 28.42 -6.86 2.45
CA LYS A 22 29.02 -7.04 3.77
C LYS A 22 29.52 -8.47 3.98
N GLU A 23 28.75 -9.47 3.57
CA GLU A 23 29.13 -10.88 3.69
C GLU A 23 30.33 -11.22 2.79
N GLU A 24 30.37 -10.69 1.57
CA GLU A 24 31.52 -10.81 0.67
C GLU A 24 32.79 -10.17 1.27
N MET A 25 32.65 -9.00 1.89
CA MET A 25 33.76 -8.33 2.58
C MET A 25 34.27 -9.13 3.77
N LEU A 26 33.40 -9.73 4.58
CA LEU A 26 33.80 -10.62 5.68
C LEU A 26 34.55 -11.85 5.14
N TYR A 27 34.08 -12.46 4.05
CA TYR A 27 34.75 -13.60 3.42
C TYR A 27 36.16 -13.24 2.92
N LYS A 28 36.35 -12.04 2.37
CA LYS A 28 37.67 -11.53 1.96
C LYS A 28 38.59 -11.32 3.17
N ILE A 29 38.06 -10.79 4.28
CA ILE A 29 38.84 -10.61 5.53
C ILE A 29 39.29 -11.97 6.07
N ASP A 30 38.41 -12.97 6.11
CA ASP A 30 38.77 -14.32 6.56
C ASP A 30 39.83 -14.96 5.65
N GLY A 31 39.70 -14.77 4.32
CA GLY A 31 40.70 -15.21 3.35
C GLY A 31 42.07 -14.56 3.56
N LEU A 32 42.10 -13.26 3.86
CA LEU A 32 43.34 -12.55 4.21
C LEU A 32 43.92 -13.04 5.54
N GLY A 33 43.08 -13.36 6.52
CA GLY A 33 43.50 -13.96 7.79
C GLY A 33 44.19 -15.32 7.61
N ALA A 34 43.65 -16.19 6.76
CA ALA A 34 44.26 -17.49 6.44
C ALA A 34 45.61 -17.36 5.72
N LEU A 35 45.74 -16.38 4.83
CA LEU A 35 47.02 -16.06 4.18
C LEU A 35 48.05 -15.54 5.19
N TRP A 36 47.62 -14.73 6.16
CA TRP A 36 48.48 -14.26 7.23
C TRP A 36 48.99 -15.39 8.13
N GLU A 37 48.11 -16.31 8.54
CA GLU A 37 48.55 -17.50 9.30
C GLU A 37 49.54 -18.36 8.52
N THR A 38 49.38 -18.46 7.20
CA THR A 38 50.32 -19.19 6.33
C THR A 38 51.68 -18.48 6.27
N ALA A 39 51.68 -17.14 6.17
CA ALA A 39 52.90 -16.35 6.20
C ALA A 39 53.65 -16.51 7.53
N VAL A 40 52.94 -16.46 8.67
CA VAL A 40 53.54 -16.67 10.00
C VAL A 40 54.18 -18.05 10.11
N LYS A 41 53.52 -19.12 9.62
CA LYS A 41 54.11 -20.47 9.63
C LYS A 41 55.37 -20.58 8.77
N LEU A 42 55.38 -19.94 7.60
CA LEU A 42 56.55 -19.91 6.73
C LEU A 42 57.72 -19.15 7.37
N ASP A 43 57.44 -18.05 8.08
CA ASP A 43 58.45 -17.31 8.84
C ASP A 43 59.03 -18.16 9.99
N GLU A 44 58.19 -18.88 10.73
CA GLU A 44 58.63 -19.81 11.77
C GLU A 44 59.53 -20.93 11.19
N GLU A 45 59.15 -21.53 10.06
CA GLU A 45 59.96 -22.53 9.36
C GLU A 45 61.31 -21.95 8.89
N ALA A 46 61.31 -20.74 8.34
CA ALA A 46 62.53 -20.05 7.90
C ALA A 46 63.48 -19.79 9.08
N ILE A 47 62.95 -19.35 10.23
CA ILE A 47 63.73 -19.15 11.47
C ILE A 47 64.33 -20.48 11.95
N MET A 48 63.56 -21.57 11.91
CA MET A 48 64.07 -22.89 12.27
C MET A 48 65.20 -23.34 11.34
N LYS A 49 65.06 -23.14 10.02
CA LYS A 49 66.11 -23.47 9.04
C LYS A 49 67.38 -22.65 9.25
N CYS A 50 67.26 -21.37 9.59
CA CYS A 50 68.41 -20.53 9.96
C CYS A 50 69.15 -21.07 11.19
N HIS A 51 68.40 -21.52 12.21
CA HIS A 51 69.00 -22.14 13.40
C HIS A 51 69.73 -23.46 13.08
N GLU A 52 69.16 -24.30 12.19
CA GLU A 52 69.81 -25.53 11.72
C GLU A 52 71.13 -25.24 10.98
N LEU A 53 71.12 -24.26 10.07
CA LEU A 53 72.32 -23.81 9.35
C LEU A 53 73.41 -23.31 10.30
N MET A 54 73.04 -22.53 11.32
CA MET A 54 73.98 -22.06 12.35
C MET A 54 74.59 -23.22 13.17
N LYS A 55 73.79 -24.26 13.47
CA LYS A 55 74.31 -25.47 14.13
C LYS A 55 75.28 -26.24 13.23
N LEU A 56 74.92 -26.43 11.95
CA LEU A 56 75.79 -27.10 10.97
C LEU A 56 77.12 -26.36 10.81
N LYS A 57 77.09 -25.03 10.72
CA LYS A 57 78.29 -24.19 10.67
C LYS A 57 79.21 -24.40 11.88
N LYS A 58 78.65 -24.43 13.10
CA LYS A 58 79.42 -24.72 14.33
C LYS A 58 80.02 -26.13 14.35
N ILE A 59 79.38 -27.11 13.73
CA ILE A 59 79.92 -28.48 13.62
C ILE A 59 81.08 -28.50 12.63
N LEU A 60 80.94 -27.79 11.51
CA LEU A 60 81.97 -27.72 10.47
C LEU A 60 83.24 -27.01 10.95
N SER A 61 83.12 -25.92 11.71
CA SER A 61 84.27 -25.24 12.32
C SER A 61 85.00 -26.12 13.35
N LYS A 62 84.26 -26.90 14.15
CA LYS A 62 84.84 -27.93 15.04
C LYS A 62 85.59 -29.03 14.27
N GLY A 63 85.10 -29.41 13.09
CA GLY A 63 85.75 -30.40 12.22
C GLY A 63 87.13 -29.95 11.74
N HIS A 64 87.28 -28.69 11.32
CA HIS A 64 88.58 -28.15 10.89
C HIS A 64 89.62 -28.11 12.03
N LEU A 65 89.18 -27.73 13.24
CA LEU A 65 90.04 -27.74 14.43
C LEU A 65 90.47 -29.16 14.82
N GLN A 66 89.59 -30.15 14.66
CA GLN A 66 89.93 -31.55 14.92
C GLN A 66 90.99 -32.07 13.95
N ILE A 67 90.94 -31.70 12.66
CA ILE A 67 91.96 -32.09 11.67
C ILE A 67 93.33 -31.52 12.05
N LEU A 68 93.40 -30.25 12.47
CA LEU A 68 94.65 -29.62 12.93
C LEU A 68 95.22 -30.32 14.15
N ARG A 69 94.36 -30.67 15.11
CA ARG A 69 94.75 -31.44 16.31
C ARG A 69 95.29 -32.83 15.96
N THR A 70 94.64 -33.56 15.04
CA THR A 70 95.12 -34.87 14.60
C THR A 70 96.49 -34.78 13.89
N ARG A 71 96.74 -33.72 13.11
CA ARG A 71 98.06 -33.46 12.50
C ARG A 71 99.13 -33.16 13.55
N GLU A 72 98.78 -32.41 14.59
CA GLU A 72 99.68 -32.14 15.72
C GLU A 72 100.04 -33.42 16.47
N GLU A 73 99.04 -34.25 16.80
CA GLU A 73 99.23 -35.55 17.46
C GLU A 73 100.11 -36.49 16.62
N ALA A 74 99.96 -36.50 15.29
CA ALA A 74 100.82 -37.26 14.39
C ALA A 74 102.29 -36.79 14.42
N LEU A 75 102.55 -35.47 14.44
CA LEU A 75 103.90 -34.92 14.55
C LEU A 75 104.55 -35.24 15.90
N ILE A 76 103.78 -35.18 16.99
CA ILE A 76 104.26 -35.58 18.33
C ILE A 76 104.67 -37.06 18.32
N MET A 77 103.93 -37.92 17.63
CA MET A 77 104.31 -39.32 17.47
C MET A 77 105.56 -39.50 16.60
N GLU A 78 105.71 -38.74 15.51
CA GLU A 78 106.94 -38.74 14.70
C GLU A 78 108.18 -38.35 15.55
N LEU A 79 108.06 -37.33 16.40
CA LEU A 79 109.13 -36.91 17.32
C LEU A 79 109.50 -37.99 18.33
N LYS A 80 108.51 -38.62 18.97
CA LYS A 80 108.76 -39.73 19.91
C LYS A 80 109.44 -40.91 19.20
N ASN A 81 109.04 -41.23 17.98
CA ASN A 81 109.68 -42.27 17.19
C ASN A 81 111.13 -41.93 16.84
N ALA A 82 111.43 -40.67 16.49
CA ALA A 82 112.80 -40.21 16.24
C ALA A 82 113.68 -40.32 17.50
N GLN A 83 113.13 -39.95 18.67
CA GLN A 83 113.82 -40.11 19.97
C GLN A 83 114.12 -41.57 20.29
N LEU A 84 113.16 -42.48 20.08
CA LEU A 84 113.36 -43.91 20.28
C LEU A 84 114.42 -44.48 19.34
N ARG A 85 114.39 -44.09 18.05
CA ARG A 85 115.43 -44.51 17.08
C ARG A 85 116.81 -44.06 17.49
N PHE A 86 116.95 -42.82 17.96
CA PHE A 86 118.20 -42.30 18.49
C PHE A 86 118.68 -43.10 19.71
N GLN A 87 117.81 -43.36 20.69
CA GLN A 87 118.16 -44.17 21.87
C GLN A 87 118.60 -45.58 21.47
N VAL A 88 117.93 -46.21 20.51
CA VAL A 88 118.31 -47.53 19.98
C VAL A 88 119.69 -47.47 19.31
N ARG A 89 119.95 -46.47 18.48
CA ARG A 89 121.26 -46.30 17.82
C ARG A 89 122.38 -46.02 18.83
N GLN A 90 122.12 -45.22 19.86
CA GLN A 90 123.07 -44.98 20.95
C GLN A 90 123.36 -46.26 21.73
N LEU A 91 122.33 -47.02 22.10
CA LEU A 91 122.50 -48.30 22.79
C LEU A 91 123.28 -49.30 21.94
N GLN A 92 122.99 -49.39 20.63
CA GLN A 92 123.75 -50.22 19.71
C GLN A 92 125.22 -49.78 19.64
N SER A 93 125.49 -48.48 19.52
CA SER A 93 126.85 -47.93 19.50
C SER A 93 127.62 -48.24 20.79
N GLU A 94 126.98 -48.09 21.95
CA GLU A 94 127.55 -48.46 23.25
C GLU A 94 127.79 -49.97 23.37
N ILE A 95 126.86 -50.81 22.93
CA ILE A 95 127.04 -52.27 22.87
C ILE A 95 128.24 -52.62 22.00
N PHE A 96 128.38 -52.02 20.82
CA PHE A 96 129.51 -52.24 19.92
C PHE A 96 130.84 -51.75 20.50
N ARG A 97 130.83 -50.61 21.20
CA ARG A 97 132.01 -50.06 21.89
C ARG A 97 132.51 -51.00 22.99
N LEU A 98 131.59 -51.57 23.76
CA LEU A 98 131.91 -52.42 24.91
C LEU A 98 132.17 -53.89 24.51
N LEU A 99 131.68 -54.34 23.34
CA LEU A 99 131.85 -55.69 22.81
C LEU A 99 132.38 -55.67 21.35
N PRO A 100 133.71 -55.49 21.16
CA PRO A 100 134.33 -55.35 19.83
C PRO A 100 134.13 -56.54 18.88
N TYR A 101 133.79 -57.72 19.40
CA TYR A 101 133.70 -58.98 18.64
C TYR A 101 132.26 -59.43 18.30
N SER A 102 131.25 -58.62 18.59
CA SER A 102 129.83 -58.98 18.38
C SER A 102 129.39 -59.10 16.91
N HIS A 103 130.27 -58.76 15.95
CA HIS A 103 130.00 -58.87 14.51
C HIS A 103 130.42 -60.21 13.87
N SER A 104 131.08 -61.10 14.61
CA SER A 104 131.40 -62.40 14.04
C SER A 104 130.14 -63.28 14.01
N TYR A 105 129.84 -63.89 12.86
CA TYR A 105 128.79 -64.88 12.61
C TYR A 105 128.99 -66.18 13.42
N VAL A 106 129.40 -66.07 14.68
CA VAL A 106 129.77 -67.18 15.55
C VAL A 106 128.63 -67.39 16.56
N PRO A 107 128.08 -68.63 16.66
CA PRO A 107 127.00 -68.94 17.59
C PRO A 107 127.38 -68.62 19.04
N SER A 108 126.40 -68.18 19.83
CA SER A 108 126.57 -67.63 21.19
C SER A 108 127.14 -68.57 22.25
N THR A 109 127.48 -69.82 21.88
CA THR A 109 127.95 -70.87 22.79
C THR A 109 129.47 -70.98 22.91
N GLU A 110 130.24 -70.28 22.07
CA GLU A 110 131.72 -70.31 22.10
C GLU A 110 132.36 -68.92 22.23
N TYR A 111 131.78 -68.05 23.06
CA TYR A 111 132.49 -66.83 23.46
C TYR A 111 133.50 -67.15 24.57
N HIS A 112 134.77 -67.38 24.20
CA HIS A 112 135.85 -67.14 25.14
C HIS A 112 135.95 -65.63 25.38
N MET A 113 135.25 -65.13 26.41
CA MET A 113 135.39 -63.74 26.87
C MET A 113 136.74 -63.55 27.56
N SER A 114 137.84 -63.51 26.80
CA SER A 114 139.02 -62.77 27.26
C SER A 114 138.74 -61.29 27.01
N LEU A 115 138.00 -60.67 27.93
CA LEU A 115 137.93 -59.21 28.01
C LEU A 115 139.34 -58.72 28.33
N ASP A 116 140.09 -58.30 27.32
CA ASP A 116 141.34 -57.59 27.54
C ASP A 116 141.02 -56.29 28.26
N GLN A 117 141.25 -56.26 29.58
CA GLN A 117 140.92 -55.14 30.45
C GLN A 117 141.61 -53.84 30.01
N ASN A 118 142.76 -53.95 29.33
CA ASN A 118 143.48 -52.77 28.83
C ASN A 118 142.77 -52.21 27.59
N LEU A 119 142.37 -53.08 26.65
CA LEU A 119 141.60 -52.70 25.46
C LEU A 119 140.25 -52.07 25.85
N TYR A 120 139.55 -52.66 26.83
CA TYR A 120 138.28 -52.13 27.35
C TYR A 120 138.45 -50.76 28.04
N ARG A 121 139.53 -50.57 28.81
CA ARG A 121 139.83 -49.27 29.45
C ARG A 121 140.18 -48.19 28.44
N GLU A 122 140.71 -48.54 27.28
CA GLU A 122 141.02 -47.61 26.19
C GLU A 122 139.77 -47.28 25.36
N THR A 123 138.96 -48.26 24.96
CA THR A 123 137.70 -48.02 24.23
C THR A 123 136.65 -47.30 25.07
N ALA A 124 136.60 -47.52 26.38
CA ALA A 124 135.71 -46.80 27.29
C ALA A 124 136.02 -45.28 27.41
N LYS A 125 137.24 -44.86 27.07
CA LYS A 125 137.65 -43.44 27.05
C LYS A 125 137.22 -42.70 25.79
N ILE A 126 136.84 -43.43 24.73
CA ILE A 126 136.36 -42.83 23.48
C ILE A 126 134.91 -42.41 23.69
N GLN A 127 134.63 -41.11 23.57
CA GLN A 127 133.26 -40.57 23.61
C GLN A 127 132.52 -40.94 22.32
N VAL A 128 131.27 -41.35 22.45
CA VAL A 128 130.39 -41.61 21.31
C VAL A 128 130.06 -40.29 20.61
N GLU A 129 130.31 -40.21 19.30
CA GLU A 129 130.00 -39.03 18.49
C GLU A 129 128.49 -38.79 18.36
N ALA A 130 128.10 -37.54 18.08
CA ALA A 130 126.69 -37.16 17.91
C ALA A 130 126.08 -37.85 16.67
N ASP A 131 124.89 -38.43 16.82
CA ASP A 131 124.17 -39.13 15.74
C ASP A 131 123.69 -38.14 14.65
N PRO A 132 124.31 -38.14 13.45
CA PRO A 132 123.95 -37.21 12.38
C PRO A 132 122.59 -37.54 11.74
N GLU A 133 122.08 -38.77 11.88
CA GLU A 133 120.73 -39.11 11.41
C GLU A 133 119.66 -38.50 12.30
N HIS A 134 119.88 -38.50 13.62
CA HIS A 134 118.93 -37.88 14.55
C HIS A 134 118.80 -36.37 14.33
N LEU A 135 119.90 -35.68 14.03
CA LEU A 135 119.89 -34.26 13.67
C LEU A 135 119.03 -33.99 12.43
N LYS A 136 119.18 -34.80 11.37
CA LYS A 136 118.34 -34.70 10.17
C LYS A 136 116.86 -34.98 10.45
N ASP A 137 116.57 -35.99 11.28
CA ASP A 137 115.20 -36.30 11.70
C ASP A 137 114.57 -35.12 12.47
N LEU A 138 115.33 -34.48 13.37
CA LEU A 138 114.88 -33.31 14.13
C LEU A 138 114.66 -32.08 13.25
N GLU A 139 115.57 -31.78 12.32
CA GLU A 139 115.43 -30.68 11.37
C GLU A 139 114.16 -30.83 10.51
N TYR A 140 113.89 -32.05 10.04
CA TYR A 140 112.69 -32.37 9.25
C TYR A 140 111.40 -32.21 10.06
N ILE A 141 111.37 -32.73 11.30
CA ILE A 141 110.19 -32.61 12.18
C ILE A 141 109.97 -31.15 12.60
N HIS A 142 111.03 -30.40 12.88
CA HIS A 142 110.94 -28.98 13.21
C HIS A 142 110.37 -28.15 12.04
N ALA A 143 110.78 -28.44 10.80
CA ALA A 143 110.21 -27.79 9.62
C ALA A 143 108.70 -28.08 9.46
N LYS A 144 108.27 -29.32 9.68
CA LYS A 144 106.83 -29.67 9.68
C LYS A 144 106.06 -28.98 10.81
N TRP A 145 106.65 -28.91 12.00
CA TRP A 145 106.04 -28.24 13.16
C TRP A 145 105.83 -26.75 12.89
N ALA A 146 106.86 -26.06 12.37
CA ALA A 146 106.77 -24.65 11.99
C ALA A 146 105.66 -24.40 10.94
N ASN A 147 105.55 -25.29 9.95
CA ASN A 147 104.49 -25.21 8.94
C ASN A 147 103.10 -25.42 9.57
N LEU A 148 102.93 -26.42 10.46
CA LEU A 148 101.66 -26.64 11.14
C LEU A 148 101.24 -25.43 11.99
N CYS A 149 102.17 -24.81 12.72
CA CYS A 149 101.88 -23.59 13.49
C CYS A 149 101.45 -22.42 12.60
N GLN A 150 102.05 -22.27 11.41
CA GLN A 150 101.67 -21.25 10.44
C GLN A 150 100.24 -21.48 9.91
N ILE A 151 99.92 -22.72 9.52
CA ILE A 151 98.57 -23.08 9.05
C ILE A 151 97.53 -22.88 10.17
N GLN A 152 97.84 -23.29 11.40
CA GLN A 152 96.95 -23.09 12.55
C GLN A 152 96.62 -21.60 12.72
N LYS A 153 97.64 -20.74 12.66
CA LYS A 153 97.47 -19.28 12.77
C LYS A 153 96.55 -18.73 11.67
N GLU A 154 96.78 -19.10 10.41
CA GLU A 154 95.95 -18.67 9.28
C GLU A 154 94.49 -19.09 9.43
N VAL A 155 94.24 -20.35 9.83
CA VAL A 155 92.88 -20.86 10.06
C VAL A 155 92.17 -20.13 11.20
N PHE A 156 92.89 -19.83 12.30
CA PHE A 156 92.31 -19.07 13.40
C PHE A 156 91.99 -17.63 13.00
N ASP A 157 92.90 -16.96 12.29
CA ASP A 157 92.70 -15.59 11.81
C ASP A 157 91.50 -15.50 10.83
N GLU A 158 91.36 -16.47 9.93
CA GLU A 158 90.21 -16.56 9.02
C GLU A 158 88.88 -16.82 9.75
N GLU A 159 88.86 -17.73 10.73
CA GLU A 159 87.66 -18.05 11.50
C GLU A 159 87.22 -16.85 12.35
N ILE A 160 88.17 -16.14 12.99
CA ILE A 160 87.89 -14.91 13.75
C ILE A 160 87.32 -13.84 12.81
N LYS A 161 87.94 -13.64 11.64
CA LYS A 161 87.48 -12.66 10.67
C LYS A 161 86.06 -12.97 10.19
N LYS A 162 85.77 -14.23 9.84
CA LYS A 162 84.41 -14.64 9.42
C LYS A 162 83.39 -14.46 10.53
N GLN A 163 83.71 -14.84 11.77
CA GLN A 163 82.80 -14.63 12.89
C GLN A 163 82.48 -13.16 13.11
N GLN A 164 83.47 -12.27 12.94
CA GLN A 164 83.27 -10.83 13.02
C GLN A 164 82.36 -10.34 11.89
N GLU A 165 82.63 -10.73 10.64
CA GLU A 165 81.82 -10.37 9.47
C GLU A 165 80.37 -10.84 9.61
N ASP A 166 80.14 -12.07 10.08
CA ASP A 166 78.80 -12.60 10.33
C ASP A 166 78.08 -11.83 11.44
N SER A 167 78.79 -11.49 12.53
CA SER A 167 78.24 -10.73 13.64
C SER A 167 77.82 -9.32 13.19
N ASP A 168 78.64 -8.68 12.35
CA ASP A 168 78.36 -7.34 11.84
C ASP A 168 77.16 -7.37 10.86
N GLN A 169 77.08 -8.38 10.00
CA GLN A 169 75.92 -8.58 9.12
C GLN A 169 74.65 -8.84 9.90
N TRP A 170 74.71 -9.67 10.94
CA TRP A 170 73.57 -9.96 11.79
C TRP A 170 73.08 -8.72 12.55
N ASN A 171 74.00 -7.93 13.10
CA ASN A 171 73.65 -6.68 13.78
C ASN A 171 72.97 -5.69 12.83
N LYS A 172 73.46 -5.58 11.59
CA LYS A 172 72.83 -4.74 10.58
C LYS A 172 71.42 -5.23 10.23
N PHE A 173 71.26 -6.53 10.00
CA PHE A 173 69.96 -7.13 9.74
C PHE A 173 68.98 -6.92 10.91
N ALA A 174 69.43 -7.12 12.15
CA ALA A 174 68.60 -6.94 13.34
C ALA A 174 68.11 -5.49 13.48
N LEU A 175 68.99 -4.51 13.29
CA LEU A 175 68.62 -3.09 13.33
C LEU A 175 67.65 -2.71 12.20
N ASP A 176 67.90 -3.19 10.98
CA ASP A 176 67.02 -2.94 9.84
C ASP A 176 65.63 -3.55 10.07
N PHE A 177 65.58 -4.78 10.60
CA PHE A 177 64.34 -5.47 10.95
C PHE A 177 63.57 -4.75 12.07
N GLU A 178 64.25 -4.36 13.16
CA GLU A 178 63.62 -3.60 14.26
C GLU A 178 63.05 -2.26 13.78
N SER A 179 63.79 -1.55 12.93
CA SER A 179 63.32 -0.28 12.34
C SER A 179 62.11 -0.49 11.46
N GLN A 180 62.16 -1.46 10.54
CA GLN A 180 61.03 -1.76 9.64
C GLN A 180 59.79 -2.19 10.42
N ASN A 181 59.97 -3.02 11.46
CA ASN A 181 58.87 -3.46 12.29
C ASN A 181 58.25 -2.29 13.07
N HIS A 182 59.07 -1.40 13.63
CA HIS A 182 58.59 -0.19 14.31
C HIS A 182 57.81 0.73 13.37
N ASP A 183 58.31 0.95 12.16
CA ASP A 183 57.66 1.78 11.14
C ASP A 183 56.35 1.16 10.64
N ALA A 184 56.31 -0.16 10.46
CA ALA A 184 55.11 -0.90 10.10
C ALA A 184 54.04 -0.76 11.19
N HIS A 185 54.39 -1.01 12.45
CA HIS A 185 53.46 -0.84 13.58
C HIS A 185 52.95 0.60 13.70
N ARG A 186 53.82 1.60 13.60
CA ARG A 186 53.41 3.02 13.61
C ARG A 186 52.41 3.33 12.49
N THR A 187 52.64 2.79 11.30
CA THR A 187 51.76 2.99 10.14
C THR A 187 50.40 2.32 10.36
N ILE A 188 50.41 1.08 10.84
CA ILE A 188 49.19 0.32 11.16
C ILE A 188 48.38 1.05 12.25
N ASP A 189 49.02 1.46 13.35
CA ASP A 189 48.35 2.16 14.45
C ASP A 189 47.76 3.50 14.00
N ALA A 190 48.46 4.24 13.14
CA ALA A 190 47.96 5.48 12.56
C ALA A 190 46.73 5.24 11.68
N GLN A 191 46.78 4.24 10.81
CA GLN A 191 45.67 3.87 9.92
C GLN A 191 44.47 3.36 10.71
N LEU A 192 44.68 2.45 11.66
CA LEU A 192 43.62 1.95 12.55
C LEU A 192 43.02 3.11 13.35
N GLY A 193 43.84 4.00 13.92
CA GLY A 193 43.36 5.18 14.64
C GLY A 193 42.56 6.16 13.76
N GLU A 194 42.88 6.29 12.48
CA GLU A 194 42.07 7.07 11.53
C GLU A 194 40.75 6.37 11.19
N ILE A 195 40.77 5.06 10.93
CA ILE A 195 39.57 4.25 10.64
C ILE A 195 38.62 4.27 11.84
N THR A 196 39.13 4.06 13.06
CA THR A 196 38.32 4.09 14.28
C THR A 196 37.70 5.46 14.51
N ARG A 197 38.45 6.55 14.30
CA ARG A 197 37.88 7.91 14.38
C ARG A 197 36.75 8.13 13.36
N LYS A 198 36.98 7.79 12.10
CA LYS A 198 35.96 7.88 11.05
C LYS A 198 34.72 7.05 11.38
N LEU A 199 34.89 5.86 11.95
CA LEU A 199 33.79 5.00 12.35
C LEU A 199 32.98 5.61 13.51
N VAL A 200 33.65 6.22 14.49
CA VAL A 200 32.98 6.94 15.59
C VAL A 200 32.21 8.15 15.06
N ASP A 201 32.83 8.94 14.17
CA ASP A 201 32.17 10.10 13.56
C ASP A 201 30.94 9.68 12.74
N LEU A 202 31.09 8.67 11.88
CA LEU A 202 29.98 8.12 11.09
C LEU A 202 28.85 7.60 11.99
N LYS A 203 29.20 6.89 13.06
CA LYS A 203 28.21 6.41 14.03
C LYS A 203 27.45 7.56 14.69
N SER A 204 28.16 8.60 15.14
CA SER A 204 27.53 9.80 15.70
C SER A 204 26.58 10.47 14.69
N THR A 205 27.02 10.65 13.45
CA THR A 205 26.16 11.26 12.40
C THR A 205 24.94 10.40 12.09
N ASN A 206 25.08 9.07 12.14
CA ASN A 206 23.97 8.16 11.94
C ASN A 206 22.99 8.19 13.12
N ASP A 207 23.48 8.21 14.36
CA ASP A 207 22.65 8.32 15.56
C ASP A 207 21.85 9.64 15.56
N ASP A 208 22.48 10.76 15.16
CA ASP A 208 21.81 12.06 14.98
C ASP A 208 20.72 12.02 13.89
N LEU A 209 21.03 11.37 12.76
CA LEU A 209 20.09 11.22 11.65
C LEU A 209 18.90 10.34 12.05
N VAL A 210 19.14 9.22 12.74
CA VAL A 210 18.09 8.35 13.29
C VAL A 210 17.23 9.13 14.27
N SER A 211 17.82 9.86 15.22
CA SER A 211 17.06 10.70 16.16
C SER A 211 16.18 11.71 15.43
N THR A 212 16.72 12.42 14.45
CA THR A 212 15.98 13.41 13.65
C THR A 212 14.82 12.76 12.89
N LYS A 213 15.03 11.56 12.33
CA LYS A 213 13.99 10.81 11.61
C LYS A 213 12.90 10.30 12.54
N THR A 214 13.26 9.81 13.74
CA THR A 214 12.30 9.40 14.76
C THR A 214 11.43 10.58 15.20
N ASP A 215 12.01 11.75 15.47
CA ASP A 215 11.25 12.96 15.82
C ASP A 215 10.29 13.40 14.69
N GLN A 216 10.75 13.30 13.43
CA GLN A 216 9.91 13.57 12.25
C GLN A 216 8.73 12.59 12.16
N LEU A 217 8.97 11.30 12.37
CA LEU A 217 7.94 10.27 12.37
C LEU A 217 6.91 10.52 13.48
N GLU A 218 7.34 10.76 14.71
CA GLU A 218 6.43 11.06 15.83
C GLU A 218 5.59 12.33 15.57
N SER A 219 6.18 13.35 14.91
CA SER A 219 5.47 14.56 14.52
C SER A 219 4.40 14.28 13.47
N LEU A 220 4.70 13.45 12.48
CA LEU A 220 3.76 13.02 11.44
C LEU A 220 2.65 12.16 12.03
N GLU A 221 2.96 11.22 12.92
CA GLU A 221 1.98 10.40 13.64
C GLU A 221 1.03 11.26 14.48
N ARG A 222 1.56 12.25 15.21
CA ARG A 222 0.75 13.22 15.95
C ARG A 222 -0.19 14.01 15.03
N LYS A 223 0.28 14.45 13.86
CA LYS A 223 -0.55 15.13 12.86
C LYS A 223 -1.63 14.20 12.30
N LEU A 224 -1.29 12.97 11.96
CA LEU A 224 -2.22 11.96 11.45
C LEU A 224 -3.31 11.67 12.48
N LYS A 225 -2.96 11.48 13.76
CA LYS A 225 -3.92 11.28 14.85
C LYS A 225 -4.89 12.46 15.01
N ARG A 226 -4.38 13.70 14.91
CA ARG A 226 -5.22 14.91 14.95
C ARG A 226 -6.17 15.00 13.75
N LEU A 227 -5.70 14.69 12.55
CA LEU A 227 -6.53 14.69 11.34
C LEU A 227 -7.61 13.61 11.40
N LYS A 228 -7.27 12.40 11.86
CA LYS A 228 -8.23 11.32 12.07
C LYS A 228 -9.32 11.73 13.08
N GLY A 229 -8.93 12.28 14.23
CA GLY A 229 -9.91 12.76 15.22
C GLY A 229 -10.79 13.90 14.71
N ARG A 230 -10.24 14.83 13.91
CA ARG A 230 -11.05 15.87 13.23
C ARG A 230 -12.03 15.26 12.23
N ALA A 231 -11.58 14.33 11.40
CA ALA A 231 -12.44 13.66 10.42
C ALA A 231 -13.60 12.94 11.10
N GLU A 232 -13.32 12.16 12.16
CA GLU A 232 -14.33 11.46 12.96
C GLU A 232 -15.36 12.43 13.59
N SER A 233 -14.89 13.52 14.20
CA SER A 233 -15.76 14.56 14.76
C SER A 233 -16.64 15.23 13.69
N THR A 234 -16.09 15.52 12.52
CA THR A 234 -16.84 16.15 11.42
C THR A 234 -17.91 15.20 10.88
N LEU A 235 -17.57 13.91 10.74
CA LEU A 235 -18.49 12.87 10.28
C LEU A 235 -19.64 12.66 11.27
N SER A 236 -19.33 12.66 12.57
CA SER A 236 -20.33 12.61 13.64
C SER A 236 -21.26 13.83 13.62
N SER A 237 -20.73 15.05 13.47
CA SER A 237 -21.54 16.27 13.38
C SER A 237 -22.46 16.28 12.14
N LEU A 238 -21.98 15.81 10.99
CA LEU A 238 -22.80 15.70 9.78
C LEU A 238 -23.91 14.64 9.94
N SER A 239 -23.60 13.52 10.60
CA SER A 239 -24.60 12.50 10.92
C SER A 239 -25.68 13.05 11.86
N GLU A 240 -25.30 13.75 12.92
CA GLU A 240 -26.24 14.40 13.85
C GLU A 240 -27.11 15.45 13.16
N LYS A 241 -26.53 16.32 12.31
CA LYS A 241 -27.30 17.29 11.52
C LYS A 241 -28.29 16.61 10.59
N SER A 242 -27.87 15.56 9.88
CA SER A 242 -28.74 14.78 9.00
C SER A 242 -29.92 14.14 9.76
N ILE A 243 -29.65 13.59 10.95
CA ILE A 243 -30.70 13.04 11.84
C ILE A 243 -31.66 14.14 12.28
N GLN A 244 -31.14 15.32 12.66
CA GLN A 244 -31.94 16.45 13.14
C GLN A 244 -32.80 17.07 12.02
N GLU A 245 -32.27 17.16 10.80
CA GLU A 245 -33.02 17.62 9.62
C GLU A 245 -34.14 16.65 9.24
N ARG A 246 -33.87 15.33 9.24
CA ARG A 246 -34.91 14.31 9.02
C ARG A 246 -36.01 14.37 10.09
N SER A 247 -35.62 14.61 11.35
CA SER A 247 -36.54 14.81 12.47
C SER A 247 -37.48 15.99 12.24
N LYS A 248 -36.94 17.17 11.91
CA LYS A 248 -37.74 18.38 11.61
C LYS A 248 -38.67 18.17 10.42
N ALA A 249 -38.14 17.63 9.31
CA ALA A 249 -38.95 17.34 8.12
C ALA A 249 -40.11 16.38 8.42
N ARG A 250 -39.91 15.39 9.30
CA ARG A 250 -40.96 14.46 9.73
C ARG A 250 -42.04 15.16 10.56
N VAL A 251 -41.65 16.07 11.44
CA VAL A 251 -42.60 16.88 12.23
C VAL A 251 -43.41 17.79 11.32
N ASP A 252 -42.75 18.51 10.40
CA ASP A 252 -43.41 19.41 9.45
C ASP A 252 -44.38 18.66 8.54
N ALA A 253 -43.98 17.49 8.02
CA ALA A 253 -44.84 16.63 7.22
C ALA A 253 -46.06 16.14 8.02
N SER A 254 -45.88 15.76 9.29
CA SER A 254 -46.97 15.36 10.17
C SER A 254 -47.98 16.50 10.40
N GLN A 255 -47.47 17.72 10.63
CA GLN A 255 -48.31 18.91 10.81
C GLN A 255 -49.10 19.24 9.53
N GLN A 256 -48.47 19.20 8.36
CA GLN A 256 -49.15 19.41 7.07
C GLN A 256 -50.23 18.35 6.82
N CYS A 257 -49.95 17.07 7.09
CA CYS A 257 -50.94 16.00 7.00
C CYS A 257 -52.16 16.26 7.90
N ASN A 258 -51.96 16.76 9.12
CA ASN A 258 -53.06 17.07 10.04
C ASN A 258 -53.89 18.27 9.54
N ILE A 259 -53.27 19.31 8.98
CA ILE A 259 -53.97 20.45 8.37
C ILE A 259 -54.82 19.99 7.18
N VAL A 260 -54.25 19.18 6.29
CA VAL A 260 -54.96 18.62 5.13
C VAL A 260 -56.14 17.76 5.59
N ARG A 261 -55.95 16.89 6.58
CA ARG A 261 -57.04 16.08 7.15
C ARG A 261 -58.17 16.95 7.72
N GLY A 262 -57.83 18.06 8.38
CA GLY A 262 -58.81 19.04 8.85
C GLY A 262 -59.61 19.68 7.71
N ARG A 263 -58.92 20.09 6.63
CA ARG A 263 -59.56 20.64 5.42
C ARG A 263 -60.48 19.64 4.72
N VAL A 264 -60.06 18.38 4.61
CA VAL A 264 -60.88 17.31 4.02
C VAL A 264 -62.19 17.14 4.80
N ARG A 265 -62.13 17.05 6.14
CA ARG A 265 -63.33 16.96 6.99
C ARG A 265 -64.26 18.17 6.85
N GLU A 266 -63.71 19.36 6.65
CA GLU A 266 -64.49 20.57 6.40
C GLU A 266 -65.19 20.54 5.04
N ILE A 267 -64.50 20.08 3.99
CA ILE A 267 -65.07 19.89 2.66
C ILE A 267 -66.18 18.83 2.70
N GLU A 268 -65.96 17.72 3.39
CA GLU A 268 -66.97 16.67 3.59
C GLU A 268 -68.23 17.23 4.27
N ARG A 269 -68.08 18.01 5.35
CA ARG A 269 -69.22 18.69 6.00
C ARG A 269 -69.97 19.63 5.06
N LYS A 270 -69.26 20.45 4.28
CA LYS A 270 -69.87 21.37 3.31
C LYS A 270 -70.58 20.63 2.17
N ASN A 271 -69.99 19.56 1.66
CA ASN A 271 -70.60 18.74 0.62
C ASN A 271 -71.87 18.04 1.11
N LEU A 272 -71.87 17.55 2.35
CA LEU A 272 -73.07 16.98 2.96
C LEU A 272 -74.20 18.02 3.08
N ALA A 273 -73.88 19.23 3.55
CA ALA A 273 -74.84 20.32 3.62
C ALA A 273 -75.40 20.73 2.24
N ARG A 274 -74.54 20.81 1.22
CA ARG A 274 -74.96 21.06 -0.17
C ARG A 274 -75.89 19.96 -0.70
N PHE A 275 -75.56 18.70 -0.43
CA PHE A 275 -76.38 17.57 -0.84
C PHE A 275 -77.77 17.62 -0.20
N SER A 276 -77.86 17.91 1.10
CA SER A 276 -79.15 18.09 1.79
C SER A 276 -79.99 19.22 1.19
N ALA A 277 -79.39 20.39 0.94
CA ALA A 277 -80.08 21.52 0.33
C ALA A 277 -80.56 21.22 -1.11
N MET A 278 -79.75 20.50 -1.88
CA MET A 278 -80.12 20.06 -3.23
C MET A 278 -81.31 19.10 -3.20
N LYS A 279 -81.33 18.15 -2.26
CA LYS A 279 -82.43 17.21 -2.08
C LYS A 279 -83.73 17.90 -1.65
N GLU A 280 -83.65 18.92 -0.80
CA GLU A 280 -84.80 19.73 -0.39
C GLU A 280 -85.39 20.49 -1.60
N LYS A 281 -84.53 21.09 -2.43
CA LYS A 281 -84.98 21.73 -3.69
C LYS A 281 -85.58 20.76 -4.70
N ASP A 282 -85.05 19.55 -4.80
CA ASP A 282 -85.62 18.50 -5.65
C ASP A 282 -87.05 18.14 -5.22
N ASN A 283 -87.27 18.00 -3.90
CA ASN A 283 -88.61 17.77 -3.35
C ASN A 283 -89.58 18.93 -3.63
N GLU A 284 -89.15 20.19 -3.44
CA GLU A 284 -89.97 21.37 -3.76
C GLU A 284 -90.39 21.39 -5.24
N LEU A 285 -89.46 21.05 -6.14
CA LEU A 285 -89.74 21.00 -7.58
C LEU A 285 -90.73 19.89 -7.93
N GLN A 286 -90.59 18.70 -7.33
CA GLN A 286 -91.54 17.61 -7.51
C GLN A 286 -92.96 17.97 -7.02
N GLU A 287 -93.08 18.63 -5.87
CA GLU A 287 -94.39 19.10 -5.38
C GLU A 287 -95.01 20.14 -6.33
N ARG A 288 -94.19 21.05 -6.88
CA ARG A 288 -94.64 22.06 -7.84
C ARG A 288 -95.07 21.44 -9.16
N GLU A 289 -94.37 20.43 -9.65
CA GLU A 289 -94.74 19.65 -10.83
C GLU A 289 -96.10 18.96 -10.66
N LEU A 290 -96.31 18.29 -9.52
CA LEU A 290 -97.60 17.67 -9.17
C LEU A 290 -98.75 18.69 -9.12
N SER A 291 -98.50 19.88 -8.58
CA SER A 291 -99.49 20.97 -8.52
C SER A 291 -99.85 21.49 -9.92
N LEU A 292 -98.85 21.66 -10.80
CA LEU A 292 -99.07 22.08 -12.19
C LEU A 292 -99.83 21.03 -13.00
N LEU A 293 -99.55 19.74 -12.79
CA LEU A 293 -100.30 18.64 -13.42
C LEU A 293 -101.79 18.68 -13.03
N ARG A 294 -102.09 18.84 -11.74
CA ARG A 294 -103.48 19.00 -11.26
C ARG A 294 -104.18 20.23 -11.84
N ALA A 295 -103.47 21.35 -11.95
CA ALA A 295 -104.01 22.57 -12.56
C ALA A 295 -104.30 22.37 -14.07
N ASN A 296 -103.42 21.65 -14.77
CA ASN A 296 -103.58 21.33 -16.19
C ASN A 296 -104.79 20.40 -16.43
N GLU A 297 -104.99 19.39 -15.57
CA GLU A 297 -106.21 18.55 -15.60
C GLU A 297 -107.48 19.39 -15.40
N GLY A 298 -107.47 20.33 -14.45
CA GLY A 298 -108.60 21.24 -14.22
C GLY A 298 -108.90 22.16 -15.42
N LEU A 299 -107.86 22.65 -16.11
CA LEU A 299 -108.00 23.44 -17.34
C LEU A 299 -108.55 22.59 -18.50
N ASN A 300 -108.06 21.37 -18.69
CA ASN A 300 -108.54 20.46 -19.72
C ASN A 300 -110.02 20.12 -19.54
N GLU A 301 -110.50 19.90 -18.32
CA GLU A 301 -111.93 19.67 -18.06
C GLU A 301 -112.79 20.91 -18.35
N LYS A 302 -112.27 22.12 -18.07
CA LYS A 302 -112.91 23.39 -18.47
C LYS A 302 -113.01 23.53 -19.98
N VAL A 303 -111.95 23.23 -20.72
CA VAL A 303 -111.93 23.24 -22.20
C VAL A 303 -112.97 22.24 -22.74
N ARG A 304 -113.06 21.04 -22.16
CA ARG A 304 -114.05 20.03 -22.55
C ARG A 304 -115.49 20.53 -22.39
N LYS A 305 -115.80 21.16 -21.25
CA LYS A 305 -117.12 21.76 -20.98
C LYS A 305 -117.45 22.92 -21.95
N LEU A 306 -116.48 23.77 -22.27
CA LEU A 306 -116.67 24.86 -23.23
C LEU A 306 -116.93 24.33 -24.65
N ASN A 307 -116.19 23.31 -25.09
CA ASN A 307 -116.41 22.67 -26.40
C ASN A 307 -117.81 22.04 -26.51
N GLN A 308 -118.30 21.36 -25.46
CA GLN A 308 -119.68 20.85 -25.43
C GLN A 308 -120.70 21.98 -25.56
N LYS A 309 -120.49 23.10 -24.85
CA LYS A 309 -121.38 24.26 -24.90
C LYS A 309 -121.38 24.94 -26.27
N ASN A 310 -120.22 25.03 -26.91
CA ASN A 310 -120.07 25.62 -28.24
C ASN A 310 -120.74 24.76 -29.32
N ASN A 311 -120.62 23.44 -29.23
CA ASN A 311 -121.35 22.51 -30.11
C ASN A 311 -122.88 22.62 -29.93
N GLY A 312 -123.35 22.79 -28.69
CA GLY A 312 -124.77 23.04 -28.41
C GLY A 312 -125.29 24.34 -29.04
N LEU A 313 -124.53 25.43 -28.91
CA LEU A 313 -124.86 26.73 -29.52
C LEU A 313 -124.85 26.68 -31.06
N ALA A 314 -123.89 25.96 -31.65
CA ALA A 314 -123.81 25.79 -33.10
C ALA A 314 -125.02 25.02 -33.67
N ALA A 315 -125.48 23.98 -32.95
CA ALA A 315 -126.68 23.23 -33.32
C ALA A 315 -127.95 24.11 -33.25
N GLU A 316 -128.06 24.93 -32.21
CA GLU A 316 -129.20 25.85 -32.01
C GLU A 316 -129.22 26.98 -33.06
N GLY A 317 -128.05 27.51 -33.44
CA GLY A 317 -127.88 28.48 -34.52
C GLY A 317 -128.30 27.92 -35.89
N ASN A 318 -127.84 26.73 -36.25
CA ASN A 318 -128.19 26.08 -37.51
C ASN A 318 -129.69 25.77 -37.64
N ALA A 319 -130.35 25.37 -36.54
CA ALA A 319 -131.79 25.15 -36.53
C ALA A 319 -132.58 26.45 -36.79
N ARG A 320 -132.07 27.59 -36.32
CA ARG A 320 -132.71 28.90 -36.50
C ARG A 320 -132.53 29.44 -37.92
N ILE A 321 -131.36 29.22 -38.52
CA ILE A 321 -131.09 29.56 -39.92
C ILE A 321 -132.04 28.80 -40.85
N ARG A 322 -132.20 27.48 -40.69
CA ARG A 322 -133.17 26.70 -41.49
C ARG A 322 -134.59 27.22 -41.40
N LYS A 323 -135.02 27.63 -40.21
CA LYS A 323 -136.38 28.17 -40.01
C LYS A 323 -136.58 29.50 -40.73
N LEU A 324 -135.55 30.34 -40.78
CA LEU A 324 -135.57 31.60 -41.53
C LEU A 324 -135.52 31.37 -43.04
N GLU A 325 -134.76 30.38 -43.51
CA GLU A 325 -134.72 29.98 -44.92
C GLU A 325 -136.08 29.46 -45.40
N GLU A 326 -136.78 28.64 -44.59
CA GLU A 326 -138.16 28.21 -44.88
C GLU A 326 -139.13 29.41 -44.95
N GLN A 327 -139.02 30.37 -44.03
CA GLN A 327 -139.84 31.57 -44.03
C GLN A 327 -139.57 32.47 -45.25
N LEU A 328 -138.31 32.61 -45.66
CA LEU A 328 -137.94 33.39 -46.84
C LEU A 328 -138.47 32.74 -48.13
N ASN A 329 -138.36 31.43 -48.25
CA ASN A 329 -138.91 30.71 -49.41
C ASN A 329 -140.44 30.82 -49.50
N ALA A 330 -141.14 30.82 -48.36
CA ALA A 330 -142.58 31.07 -48.33
C ALA A 330 -142.95 32.49 -48.83
N VAL A 331 -142.13 33.50 -48.51
CA VAL A 331 -142.33 34.88 -48.99
C VAL A 331 -142.04 35.01 -50.49
N ILE A 332 -141.01 34.33 -51.00
CA ILE A 332 -140.71 34.31 -52.44
C ILE A 332 -141.85 33.66 -53.22
N SER A 333 -142.40 32.53 -52.75
CA SER A 333 -143.58 31.92 -53.37
C SER A 333 -144.83 32.80 -53.28
N ALA A 334 -145.03 33.53 -52.18
CA ALA A 334 -146.15 34.47 -52.06
C ALA A 334 -146.00 35.69 -52.98
N ALA A 335 -144.78 36.20 -53.18
CA ALA A 335 -144.51 37.32 -54.08
C ALA A 335 -144.67 36.94 -55.55
N ALA A 336 -144.31 35.72 -55.95
CA ALA A 336 -144.48 35.23 -57.32
C ALA A 336 -145.97 35.05 -57.73
N ALA A 337 -146.87 34.82 -56.77
CA ALA A 337 -148.30 34.68 -57.07
C ALA A 337 -149.01 36.02 -57.37
N ILE A 338 -148.34 37.16 -57.18
CA ILE A 338 -148.93 38.51 -57.37
C ILE A 338 -149.05 38.87 -58.86
N GLU A 339 -148.27 38.28 -59.78
CA GLU A 339 -148.31 38.65 -61.21
C GLU A 339 -149.58 38.23 -61.97
N ASP A 340 -150.47 37.38 -61.41
CA ASP A 340 -151.66 36.82 -62.11
C ASP A 340 -153.02 37.11 -61.43
N CYS A 341 -153.12 38.04 -60.47
CA CYS A 341 -154.34 38.20 -59.64
C CYS A 341 -155.15 39.49 -59.92
N THR A 342 -156.47 39.40 -59.77
CA THR A 342 -157.43 40.50 -60.03
C THR A 342 -157.51 41.49 -58.86
N ASP A 343 -157.90 42.75 -59.09
CA ASP A 343 -157.91 43.87 -58.10
C ASP A 343 -158.48 43.54 -56.70
N ILE A 344 -159.44 42.60 -56.62
CA ILE A 344 -160.08 42.18 -55.37
C ILE A 344 -159.15 41.30 -54.51
N GLU A 345 -158.27 40.51 -55.14
CA GLU A 345 -157.32 39.62 -54.46
C GLU A 345 -156.05 40.35 -54.04
N GLU A 346 -155.59 41.33 -54.83
CA GLU A 346 -154.44 42.18 -54.50
C GLU A 346 -154.65 42.95 -53.18
N HIS A 347 -155.86 43.49 -52.97
CA HIS A 347 -156.22 44.17 -51.71
C HIS A 347 -156.15 43.24 -50.49
N ARG A 348 -156.56 41.96 -50.62
CA ARG A 348 -156.48 40.99 -49.50
C ARG A 348 -155.04 40.62 -49.16
N ILE A 349 -154.16 40.52 -50.17
CA ILE A 349 -152.74 40.24 -49.96
C ILE A 349 -152.06 41.42 -49.28
N ILE A 350 -152.34 42.65 -49.70
CA ILE A 350 -151.80 43.88 -49.08
C ILE A 350 -152.24 43.98 -47.61
N GLU A 351 -153.51 43.69 -47.29
CA GLU A 351 -154.01 43.74 -45.91
C GLU A 351 -153.35 42.67 -45.01
N ALA A 352 -153.16 41.45 -45.53
CA ALA A 352 -152.47 40.37 -44.82
C ALA A 352 -150.99 40.68 -44.55
N VAL A 353 -150.27 41.24 -45.54
CA VAL A 353 -148.86 41.63 -45.40
C VAL A 353 -148.71 42.79 -44.41
N SER A 354 -149.59 43.79 -44.46
CA SER A 354 -149.57 44.93 -43.53
C SER A 354 -149.78 44.48 -42.08
N THR A 355 -150.66 43.49 -41.86
CA THR A 355 -150.89 42.89 -40.54
C THR A 355 -149.68 42.09 -40.05
N ALA A 356 -148.98 41.37 -40.94
CA ALA A 356 -147.76 40.62 -40.61
C ALA A 356 -146.58 41.54 -40.25
N VAL A 357 -146.37 42.62 -41.02
CA VAL A 357 -145.34 43.63 -40.72
C VAL A 357 -145.60 44.30 -39.36
N GLY A 358 -146.86 44.62 -39.05
CA GLY A 358 -147.25 45.16 -37.74
C GLY A 358 -147.05 44.21 -36.55
N LYS A 359 -147.07 42.89 -36.76
CA LYS A 359 -146.66 41.91 -35.72
C LYS A 359 -145.14 41.85 -35.58
N HIS A 360 -144.40 41.98 -36.67
CA HIS A 360 -142.94 41.90 -36.64
C HIS A 360 -142.28 43.08 -35.91
N ALA A 361 -142.81 44.30 -36.10
CA ALA A 361 -142.36 45.49 -35.38
C ALA A 361 -142.50 45.37 -33.85
N ARG A 362 -143.57 44.73 -33.37
CA ARG A 362 -143.79 44.50 -31.92
C ARG A 362 -142.82 43.49 -31.31
N SER A 363 -142.37 42.49 -32.06
CA SER A 363 -141.32 41.57 -31.60
C SER A 363 -139.95 42.24 -31.54
N ALA A 364 -139.62 43.14 -32.48
CA ALA A 364 -138.36 43.88 -32.46
C ALA A 364 -138.22 44.76 -31.19
N MET A 365 -139.28 45.46 -30.80
CA MET A 365 -139.28 46.24 -29.54
C MET A 365 -139.11 45.39 -28.28
N LYS A 366 -139.60 44.13 -28.26
CA LYS A 366 -139.35 43.23 -27.12
C LYS A 366 -137.88 42.82 -27.01
N VAL A 367 -137.20 42.61 -28.14
CA VAL A 367 -135.77 42.25 -28.15
C VAL A 367 -134.92 43.41 -27.61
N GLU A 368 -135.24 44.64 -27.99
CA GLU A 368 -134.52 45.83 -27.50
C GLU A 368 -134.65 46.01 -25.99
N LYS A 369 -135.82 45.67 -25.42
CA LYS A 369 -136.05 45.68 -23.96
C LYS A 369 -135.19 44.66 -23.21
N ILE A 370 -135.00 43.47 -23.78
CA ILE A 370 -134.14 42.42 -23.19
C ILE A 370 -132.66 42.85 -23.22
N TYR A 371 -132.20 43.48 -24.30
CA TYR A 371 -130.83 43.98 -24.37
C TYR A 371 -130.53 45.03 -23.28
N GLN A 372 -131.49 45.89 -22.96
CA GLN A 372 -131.34 46.85 -21.86
C GLN A 372 -131.27 46.16 -20.48
N GLU A 373 -132.01 45.07 -20.25
CA GLU A 373 -131.91 44.29 -19.01
C GLU A 373 -130.57 43.57 -18.87
N ILE A 374 -130.05 43.00 -19.96
CA ILE A 374 -128.71 42.40 -20.00
C ILE A 374 -127.63 43.44 -19.65
N GLY A 375 -127.74 44.65 -20.19
CA GLY A 375 -126.83 45.75 -19.86
C GLY A 375 -126.82 46.10 -18.35
N ARG A 376 -128.00 46.11 -17.70
CA ARG A 376 -128.08 46.34 -16.25
C ARG A 376 -127.50 45.19 -15.43
N MET A 377 -127.69 43.94 -15.87
CA MET A 377 -127.12 42.78 -15.19
C MET A 377 -125.59 42.73 -15.30
N ASN A 378 -125.01 43.08 -16.45
CA ASN A 378 -123.56 43.13 -16.61
C ASN A 378 -122.92 44.19 -15.69
N ASN A 379 -123.51 45.38 -15.55
CA ASN A 379 -123.03 46.38 -14.60
C ASN A 379 -123.08 45.90 -13.14
N ARG A 380 -124.08 45.07 -12.77
CA ARG A 380 -124.15 44.46 -11.43
C ARG A 380 -123.07 43.39 -11.23
N LEU A 381 -122.76 42.60 -12.25
CA LEU A 381 -121.68 41.62 -12.18
C LEU A 381 -120.30 42.28 -12.04
N GLU A 382 -120.07 43.39 -12.74
CA GLU A 382 -118.83 44.17 -12.64
C GLU A 382 -118.66 44.78 -11.23
N GLN A 383 -119.75 45.25 -10.62
CA GLN A 383 -119.75 45.69 -9.23
C GLN A 383 -119.47 44.55 -8.23
N MET A 384 -119.95 43.32 -8.48
CA MET A 384 -119.62 42.18 -7.61
C MET A 384 -118.18 41.70 -7.80
N ALA A 385 -117.61 41.77 -9.00
CA ALA A 385 -116.21 41.40 -9.24
C ALA A 385 -115.24 42.29 -8.43
N ASN A 386 -115.52 43.59 -8.33
CA ASN A 386 -114.71 44.53 -7.53
C ASN A 386 -114.81 44.33 -6.00
N VAL A 387 -115.80 43.57 -5.50
CA VAL A 387 -115.95 43.28 -4.06
C VAL A 387 -115.16 42.02 -3.65
N TYR A 388 -114.86 41.11 -4.58
CA TYR A 388 -114.19 39.84 -4.29
C TYR A 388 -112.66 39.85 -4.51
N ASP A 389 -112.09 40.91 -5.08
CA ASP A 389 -110.62 41.05 -5.26
C ASP A 389 -109.88 41.55 -4.00
N VAL A 390 -110.54 41.51 -2.84
CA VAL A 390 -109.95 41.74 -1.51
C VAL A 390 -110.21 40.52 -0.63
N ARG A 391 -109.51 39.41 -0.91
CA ARG A 391 -109.06 38.35 0.03
C ARG A 391 -108.60 37.10 -0.74
N ILE A 392 -107.31 37.08 -1.11
CA ILE A 392 -106.26 36.07 -0.84
C ILE A 392 -105.05 36.42 -1.70
#